data_AF-A0A392UA42-F1
#
_entry.id   AF-A0A392UA42-F1
#
_cell.length_a   1.000
_cell.length_b   1.000
_cell.length_c   1.000
_cell.angle_alpha   90.00
_cell.angle_beta   90.00
_cell.angle_gamma   90.00
#
_symmetry.space_group_name_H-M   'P 1'
#
loop_
_entity.id
_entity.type
_entity.pdbx_description
1 polymer ?
#
loop_
_entity_poly.entity_id
_entity_poly.type
_entity_poly.pdbx_seq_one_letter_code
_entity_poly.pdbx_strand_id
1 'polypeptide(L)' 'MFVFMLGTSSGALQFDPEIKKTARANRKAVQLAKEAARLAALEQNISEEEEETSEEEFEGMADNVQNPPPPPPPRRTL' A
#
# COMPACT_ATOMS: atom_id res chain seq x y z
N MET A 1 -22.43 18.11 30.19
CA MET A 1 -22.36 19.09 29.09
C MET A 1 -21.02 19.80 29.21
N PHE A 2 -20.01 19.41 28.43
CA PHE A 2 -18.70 20.07 28.44
C PHE A 2 -18.72 21.15 27.35
N VAL A 3 -18.69 22.41 27.78
CA VAL A 3 -18.65 23.57 26.89
C VAL A 3 -17.19 23.81 26.53
N PHE A 4 -16.79 23.54 25.29
CA PHE A 4 -15.51 23.99 24.78
C PHE A 4 -15.63 25.48 24.40
N MET A 5 -15.10 26.37 25.25
CA MET A 5 -14.83 27.74 24.83
C MET A 5 -13.73 27.71 23.77
N LEU A 6 -14.07 28.14 22.55
CA LEU A 6 -13.14 28.30 21.43
C LEU A 6 -12.25 29.52 21.69
N GLY A 7 -11.32 29.38 22.64
CA GLY A 7 -10.33 30.40 22.96
C GLY A 7 -9.28 30.47 21.87
N THR A 8 -9.36 31.49 21.01
CA THR A 8 -8.29 31.87 20.08
C THR A 8 -7.14 32.49 20.87
N SER A 9 -6.39 31.67 21.60
CA SER A 9 -5.09 32.04 22.14
C SER A 9 -4.04 31.65 21.09
N SER A 10 -3.58 32.61 20.29
CA SER A 10 -2.35 32.47 19.52
C SER A 10 -1.15 32.65 20.46
N GLY A 11 -1.13 31.86 21.54
CA GLY A 11 0.06 31.66 22.35
C GLY A 11 0.96 30.71 21.59
N ALA A 12 2.25 31.04 21.45
CA ALA A 12 3.23 30.09 20.96
C ALA A 12 3.16 28.83 21.84
N LEU A 13 2.47 27.79 21.36
CA LEU A 13 2.35 26.52 22.05
C LEU A 13 3.75 25.94 22.10
N GLN A 14 4.40 26.13 23.24
CA GLN A 14 5.72 25.57 23.48
C GLN A 14 5.55 24.06 23.46
N PHE A 15 5.97 23.44 22.35
CA PHE A 15 5.80 22.01 22.15
C PHE A 15 6.60 21.26 23.20
N ASP A 16 5.91 20.49 24.01
CA ASP A 16 6.55 19.59 24.96
C ASP A 16 7.32 18.50 24.18
N PRO A 17 8.65 18.38 24.39
CA PRO A 17 9.46 17.38 23.72
C PRO A 17 9.00 15.94 24.03
N GLU A 18 8.38 15.67 25.17
CA GLU A 18 7.82 14.36 25.51
C GLU A 18 6.58 14.05 24.66
N ILE A 19 5.69 15.03 24.46
CA ILE A 19 4.51 14.88 23.59
C ILE A 19 4.95 14.58 22.16
N LYS A 20 6.00 15.24 21.66
CA LYS A 20 6.55 14.98 20.33
C LYS A 20 7.08 13.54 20.19
N LYS A 21 7.78 13.03 21.21
CA LYS A 21 8.29 11.65 21.21
C LYS A 21 7.14 10.65 21.16
N THR A 22 6.13 10.84 22.01
CA THR A 22 4.94 9.97 22.07
C THR A 22 4.15 10.01 20.76
N ALA A 23 3.94 11.19 20.19
CA ALA A 23 3.26 11.32 18.89
C ALA A 23 3.99 10.57 17.78
N ARG A 24 5.34 10.62 17.77
CA ARG A 24 6.15 9.87 16.80
C ARG A 24 6.03 8.35 17.02
N ALA A 25 6.04 7.88 18.26
CA ALA A 25 5.85 6.47 18.58
C ALA A 25 4.46 5.98 18.15
N ASN A 26 3.40 6.74 18.46
CA ASN A 26 2.03 6.44 18.06
C ASN A 26 1.88 6.37 16.53
N ARG A 27 2.48 7.31 15.80
CA ARG A 27 2.46 7.27 14.33
C ARG A 27 3.09 5.99 13.78
N LYS A 28 4.20 5.54 14.36
CA LYS A 28 4.84 4.28 13.95
C LYS A 28 3.98 3.06 14.29
N ALA A 29 3.42 3.02 15.51
CA ALA A 29 2.55 1.92 15.92
C ALA A 29 1.33 1.79 15.00
N VAL A 30 0.73 2.91 14.60
CA VAL A 30 -0.40 2.92 13.65
C VAL A 30 0.01 2.43 12.26
N GLN A 31 1.20 2.80 11.77
CA GLN A 31 1.70 2.30 10.48
C GLN A 31 1.90 0.78 10.51
N LEU A 32 2.53 0.26 11.57
CA LEU A 32 2.72 -1.17 11.74
C LEU A 32 1.39 -1.92 11.85
N ALA A 33 0.42 -1.39 12.59
CA ALA A 33 -0.91 -2.00 12.70
C ALA A 33 -1.64 -2.04 11.36
N LYS A 34 -1.50 -0.99 10.53
CA LYS A 34 -2.07 -0.96 9.17
C LYS A 34 -1.40 -1.97 8.26
N GLU A 35 -0.08 -2.08 8.30
CA GLU A 35 0.64 -3.09 7.51
C GLU A 35 0.28 -4.51 7.95
N ALA A 36 0.22 -4.77 9.26
CA ALA A 36 -0.22 -6.05 9.80
C ALA A 36 -1.66 -6.39 9.38
N ALA A 37 -2.58 -5.41 9.43
CA ALA A 37 -3.94 -5.61 8.96
C ALA A 37 -4.01 -5.87 7.44
N ARG A 38 -3.17 -5.20 6.64
CA ARG A 38 -3.09 -5.46 5.20
C ARG A 38 -2.53 -6.85 4.91
N LEU A 39 -1.53 -7.29 5.66
CA LEU A 39 -0.96 -8.63 5.54
C LEU A 39 -1.97 -9.70 5.96
N ALA A 40 -2.69 -9.50 7.07
CA ALA A 40 -3.75 -10.42 7.50
C ALA A 40 -4.90 -10.48 6.48
N ALA A 41 -5.30 -9.34 5.90
CA ALA A 41 -6.29 -9.33 4.83
C ALA A 41 -5.78 -10.03 3.56
N LEU A 42 -4.50 -9.85 3.21
CA LEU A 42 -3.88 -10.57 2.10
C LEU A 42 -3.81 -12.07 2.38
N GLU A 43 -3.45 -12.50 3.59
CA GLU A 43 -3.42 -13.91 4.00
C GLU A 43 -4.82 -14.54 3.95
N GLN A 44 -5.87 -13.81 4.32
CA GLN A 44 -7.25 -14.25 4.12
C GLN A 44 -7.59 -14.40 2.63
N ASN A 45 -7.23 -13.42 1.80
CA ASN A 45 -7.47 -13.51 0.36
C ASN A 45 -6.65 -14.63 -0.28
N ILE A 46 -5.41 -14.85 0.13
CA ILE A 46 -4.58 -15.97 -0.34
C ILE A 46 -5.16 -17.30 0.14
N SER A 47 -5.71 -17.39 1.35
CA SER A 47 -6.37 -18.61 1.82
C SER A 47 -7.65 -18.93 1.05
N GLU A 48 -8.39 -17.90 0.62
CA GLU A 48 -9.59 -18.06 -0.23
C GLU A 48 -9.19 -18.34 -1.70
N GLU A 49 -8.16 -17.67 -2.20
CA GLU A 49 -7.62 -17.81 -3.56
C GLU A 49 -6.80 -19.11 -3.73
N GLU A 50 -6.11 -19.64 -2.73
CA GLU A 50 -5.44 -20.96 -2.80
C GLU A 50 -6.45 -22.12 -2.80
N GLU A 51 -7.62 -21.98 -2.17
CA GLU A 51 -8.70 -22.95 -2.35
C GLU A 51 -9.26 -22.89 -3.78
N GLU A 52 -9.52 -21.70 -4.34
CA GLU A 52 -10.06 -21.55 -5.70
C GLU A 52 -9.01 -21.79 -6.83
N THR A 53 -7.73 -21.47 -6.63
CA THR A 53 -6.68 -21.64 -7.66
C THR A 53 -6.09 -23.04 -7.71
N SER A 54 -6.26 -23.85 -6.66
CA SER A 54 -5.92 -25.28 -6.70
C SER A 54 -6.75 -26.07 -7.73
N GLU A 55 -7.91 -25.54 -8.10
CA GLU A 55 -8.82 -26.13 -9.09
C GLU A 55 -8.56 -25.64 -10.52
N GLU A 56 -7.85 -24.51 -10.71
CA GLU A 56 -7.80 -23.79 -11.99
C GLU A 56 -6.38 -23.49 -12.54
N GLU A 57 -5.31 -23.93 -11.86
CA GLU A 57 -3.92 -23.82 -12.36
C GLU A 57 -3.49 -24.98 -13.28
N PHE A 58 -4.26 -25.28 -14.34
CA PHE A 58 -3.77 -26.16 -15.41
C PHE A 58 -3.86 -25.61 -16.84
N GLU A 59 -4.37 -24.40 -17.06
CA GLU A 59 -4.50 -23.89 -18.43
C GLU A 59 -4.01 -22.45 -18.59
N GLY A 60 -2.99 -22.25 -19.43
CA GLY A 60 -2.91 -21.01 -20.22
C GLY A 60 -1.64 -20.15 -20.18
N MET A 61 -0.43 -20.70 -20.01
CA MET A 61 0.82 -19.97 -20.36
C MET A 61 1.42 -20.41 -21.70
N ALA A 62 0.57 -20.76 -22.66
CA ALA A 62 0.97 -21.19 -24.00
C ALA A 62 0.44 -20.27 -25.11
N ASP A 63 0.54 -18.95 -24.96
CA ASP A 63 0.24 -18.04 -26.09
C ASP A 63 1.13 -16.78 -26.14
N ASN A 64 2.44 -16.98 -26.06
CA ASN A 64 3.43 -15.95 -26.41
C ASN A 64 4.44 -16.50 -27.44
N VAL A 65 3.95 -17.11 -28.52
CA VAL A 65 4.81 -17.61 -29.61
C VAL A 65 4.36 -17.14 -30.99
N GLN A 66 3.24 -16.41 -31.13
CA GLN A 66 2.67 -16.14 -32.46
C GLN A 66 2.83 -14.73 -33.05
N ASN A 67 3.60 -13.84 -32.42
CA ASN A 67 3.92 -12.54 -33.04
C ASN A 67 5.41 -12.49 -33.41
N PRO A 68 5.76 -12.67 -34.70
CA PRO A 68 7.14 -12.43 -35.13
C PRO A 68 7.53 -10.99 -34.78
N PRO A 69 8.80 -10.73 -34.41
CA PRO A 69 9.24 -9.39 -34.06
C PRO A 69 8.95 -8.41 -35.21
N PRO A 70 8.50 -7.18 -34.90
CA PRO A 70 8.22 -6.19 -35.94
C PRO A 70 9.48 -5.94 -36.79
N PRO A 71 9.33 -5.70 -38.10
CA PRO A 71 10.47 -5.48 -38.98
C PRO A 71 11.29 -4.26 -38.53
N PRO A 72 12.62 -4.29 -38.70
CA PRO A 72 13.48 -3.21 -38.26
C PRO A 72 13.16 -1.91 -39.04
N PRO A 73 13.27 -0.74 -38.37
CA PRO A 73 12.95 0.55 -39.00
C PRO A 73 13.90 0.86 -40.17
N PRO A 74 13.43 1.60 -41.20
CA PRO A 74 14.26 1.98 -42.35
C PRO A 74 15.48 2.78 -41.91
N ARG A 75 16.67 2.32 -42.29
CA ARG A 75 17.91 3.06 -42.07
C ARG A 75 17.88 4.33 -42.92
N ARG A 76 17.90 5.50 -42.27
CA ARG A 76 18.07 6.78 -42.98
C ARG A 76 19.47 6.79 -43.56
N THR A 77 19.57 6.72 -44.88
CA THR A 77 20.83 6.98 -45.59
C THR A 77 20.96 8.49 -45.78
N LEU A 78 22.05 9.04 -45.22
CA LEU A 78 22.67 10.37 -45.39
C LEU A 78 21.74 11.59 -45.40
#